data_AF-A0A5K1F412-F1
#
_entry.id   AF-A0A5K1F412-F1
#
_cell.length_a   1.000
_cell.length_b   1.000
_cell.length_c   1.000
_cell.angle_alpha   90.00
_cell.angle_beta   90.00
_cell.angle_gamma   90.00
#
_symmetry.space_group_name_H-M   'P 1'
#
loop_
_entity.id
_entity.type
_entity.pdbx_description
1 polymer ?
#
loop_
_entity_poly.entity_id
_entity_poly.type
_entity_poly.pdbx_seq_one_letter_code
_entity_poly.pdbx_strand_id
1 'polypeptide(L)' 'ECPWELQEAISSITFSAPRCSDLPELMHVRNLFAIKYGKEFVSAASELRPESNVNRS' A
#
# COMPACT_ATOMS: atom_id res chain seq x y z
N GLU A 1 4.85 -13.64 6.62
CA GLU A 1 5.72 -12.57 6.10
C GLU A 1 5.35 -12.30 4.65
N CYS A 2 5.29 -11.04 4.22
CA CYS A 2 4.90 -10.64 2.87
C CYS A 2 6.17 -10.53 1.98
N PRO A 3 6.21 -11.14 0.79
CA PRO A 3 7.27 -10.92 -0.20
C PRO A 3 7.46 -9.43 -0.50
N TRP A 4 8.71 -9.01 -0.70
CA TRP A 4 9.07 -7.62 -0.98
C TRP A 4 8.35 -7.08 -2.23
N GLU A 5 8.17 -7.93 -3.24
CA GLU A 5 7.47 -7.65 -4.50
C GLU A 5 5.99 -7.29 -4.26
N LEU A 6 5.37 -7.96 -3.29
CA LEU A 6 3.98 -7.70 -2.90
C LEU A 6 3.87 -6.44 -2.03
N GLN A 7 4.90 -6.09 -1.25
CA GLN A 7 4.92 -4.84 -0.49
C GLN A 7 4.82 -3.62 -1.41
N GLU A 8 5.54 -3.62 -2.53
CA GLU A 8 5.51 -2.51 -3.49
C GLU A 8 4.15 -2.39 -4.19
N ALA A 9 3.58 -3.51 -4.61
CA ALA A 9 2.25 -3.55 -5.20
C ALA A 9 1.16 -3.12 -4.22
N ILE A 10 1.20 -3.60 -2.97
CA ILE A 10 0.24 -3.22 -1.92
C ILE A 10 0.38 -1.74 -1.58
N SER A 11 1.60 -1.20 -1.52
CA SER A 11 1.83 0.24 -1.29
C SER A 11 1.27 1.08 -2.42
N SER A 12 1.49 0.70 -3.68
CA SER A 12 0.90 1.39 -4.84
C SER A 12 -0.62 1.36 -4.82
N ILE A 13 -1.24 0.20 -4.53
CA ILE A 13 -2.70 0.06 -4.46
C ILE A 13 -3.27 0.86 -3.29
N THR A 14 -2.64 0.77 -2.11
CA THR A 14 -3.11 1.46 -0.89
C THR A 14 -3.01 2.98 -1.04
N PHE A 15 -1.98 3.46 -1.72
CA PHE A 15 -1.79 4.88 -2.03
C PHE A 15 -2.79 5.36 -3.09
N SER A 16 -3.05 4.58 -4.13
CA SER A 16 -3.99 4.95 -5.19
C SER A 16 -5.46 4.74 -4.80
N ALA A 17 -5.78 3.84 -3.87
CA ALA A 17 -7.14 3.53 -3.43
C ALA A 17 -7.95 4.75 -2.94
N PRO A 18 -7.44 5.62 -2.05
CA PRO A 18 -8.16 6.83 -1.67
C PRO A 18 -8.18 7.92 -2.76
N ARG A 19 -7.31 7.83 -3.78
CA ARG A 19 -7.25 8.78 -4.90
C ARG A 19 -8.17 8.38 -6.05
N CYS A 20 -8.42 7.10 -6.23
CA CYS A 20 -9.42 6.54 -7.13
C CYS A 20 -10.73 6.31 -6.38
N SER A 21 -11.41 7.39 -5.99
CA SER A 21 -12.78 7.33 -5.48
C SER A 21 -13.76 6.70 -6.48
N ASP A 22 -13.37 6.68 -7.76
CA ASP A 22 -14.15 6.12 -8.86
C ASP A 22 -14.06 4.60 -8.97
N LEU A 23 -13.16 3.94 -8.22
CA LEU A 23 -12.95 2.50 -8.26
C LEU A 23 -13.09 1.86 -6.85
N PRO A 24 -14.31 1.57 -6.40
CA PRO A 24 -14.56 0.97 -5.08
C PRO A 24 -13.89 -0.40 -4.89
N GLU A 25 -13.59 -1.11 -5.98
CA GLU A 25 -12.83 -2.36 -5.97
C GLU A 25 -11.42 -2.19 -5.40
N LEU A 26 -10.75 -1.06 -5.69
CA LEU A 26 -9.40 -0.78 -5.19
C LEU A 26 -9.39 -0.63 -3.65
N MET A 27 -10.42 0.03 -3.11
CA MET A 27 -10.65 0.15 -1.67
C MET A 27 -10.98 -1.21 -1.03
N HIS A 28 -11.70 -2.06 -1.75
CA HIS A 28 -12.00 -3.42 -1.29
C HIS A 28 -10.72 -4.27 -1.20
N VAL A 29 -9.85 -4.20 -2.23
CA VAL A 29 -8.55 -4.88 -2.27
C VAL A 29 -7.63 -4.40 -1.14
N ARG A 30 -7.58 -3.09 -0.88
CA ARG A 30 -6.87 -2.51 0.27
C ARG A 30 -7.32 -3.12 1.60
N ASN A 31 -8.64 -3.26 1.79
CA ASN A 31 -9.18 -3.86 3.00
C ASN A 31 -8.86 -5.36 3.11
N LEU A 32 -8.84 -6.09 2.00
CA LEU A 32 -8.40 -7.48 1.97
C LEU A 32 -6.94 -7.62 2.40
N PHE A 33 -6.06 -6.71 1.98
CA PHE A 33 -4.68 -6.68 2.46
C PHE A 33 -4.60 -6.39 3.96
N ALA A 34 -5.45 -5.51 4.49
CA ALA A 34 -5.49 -5.23 5.92
C ALA A 34 -5.98 -6.43 6.76
N ILE A 35 -6.87 -7.26 6.20
CA ILE A 35 -7.33 -8.50 6.83
C ILE A 35 -6.24 -9.58 6.77
N LYS A 36 -5.53 -9.70 5.64
CA LYS A 36 -4.54 -10.75 5.40
C LYS A 36 -3.19 -10.49 6.05
N TYR A 37 -2.73 -9.23 6.05
CA TYR A 37 -1.41 -8.82 6.52
C TYR A 37 -1.45 -7.94 7.78
N GLY A 38 -2.64 -7.49 8.19
CA GLY A 38 -2.82 -6.59 9.30
C GLY A 38 -3.01 -5.14 8.86
N LYS A 39 -3.80 -4.40 9.64
CA LYS A 39 -4.06 -2.98 9.40
C LYS A 39 -2.78 -2.14 9.51
N GLU A 40 -1.85 -2.54 10.38
CA GLU A 40 -0.55 -1.89 10.55
C GLU A 40 0.29 -1.96 9.27
N PHE A 41 0.23 -3.08 8.54
CA PHE A 41 0.93 -3.23 7.26
C PHE A 41 0.39 -2.29 6.20
N VAL A 42 -0.94 -2.19 6.08
CA VAL A 42 -1.60 -1.27 5.13
C VAL A 42 -1.39 0.19 5.54
N SER A 43 -1.40 0.49 6.83
CA SER A 43 -1.09 1.83 7.35
C SER A 43 0.34 2.23 7.02
N ALA A 44 1.31 1.34 7.28
CA ALA A 44 2.71 1.55 6.92
C ALA A 44 2.89 1.75 5.41
N ALA A 45 2.21 0.94 4.59
CA ALA A 45 2.22 1.05 3.13
C ALA A 45 1.61 2.38 2.62
N SER A 46 0.66 2.95 3.36
CA SER A 46 0.08 4.27 3.07
C SER A 46 1.00 5.42 3.51
N GLU A 47 1.82 5.22 4.53
CA GLU A 47 2.76 6.22 5.08
C GLU A 47 4.15 6.20 4.40
N LEU A 48 4.50 5.12 3.69
CA LEU A 48 5.84 4.80 3.20
C LEU A 48 6.43 5.67 2.06
N ARG A 49 5.93 6.88 1.76
CA ARG A 49 6.66 7.84 0.91
C ARG A 49 6.52 9.29 1.43
N PRO A 50 7.64 9.89 1.88
CA PRO A 50 8.59 10.46 0.93
C PRO A 50 10.08 10.19 1.19
N GLU A 51 10.45 9.23 2.04
CA GLU A 51 11.87 8.86 2.22
C GLU A 51 12.22 7.62 1.42
N SER A 52 12.03 7.69 0.10
CA SER A 52 12.77 6.86 -0.83
C SER A 52 14.25 7.23 -0.72
N ASN A 53 14.95 6.64 0.26
CA ASN A 53 16.40 6.65 0.40
C ASN A 53 17.04 5.81 -0.73
N VAL A 54 16.85 6.26 -1.97
CA VAL A 54 17.61 5.76 -3.12
C VAL A 54 18.22 6.98 -3.83
N ASN A 55 19.45 7.26 -3.44
CA ASN A 55 20.45 8.02 -4.19
C ASN A 55 20.30 9.55 -4.22
N ARG A 56 20.90 10.22 -3.24
CA ARG A 56 21.52 11.54 -3.47
C ARG A 56 23.04 11.32 -3.49
N SER A 57 23.54 11.06 -4.70
CA SER A 57 24.98 11.05 -5.02
C SER A 57 25.64 12.38 -4.70
#